data_AF-A0A2V6WG26-F1
#
_entry.id   AF-A0A2V6WG26-F1
#
_cell.length_a   1.000
_cell.length_b   1.000
_cell.length_c   1.000
_cell.angle_alpha   90.00
_cell.angle_beta   90.00
_cell.angle_gamma   90.00
#
_symmetry.space_group_name_H-M   'P 1'
#
loop_
_entity.id
_entity.type
_entity.pdbx_description
1 polymer ?
#
loop_
_entity_poly.entity_id
_entity_poly.type
_entity_poly.pdbx_seq_one_letter_code
_entity_poly.pdbx_strand_id
1 'polypeptide(L)'
;KRPFRPLVEEICSIVPGDVSLEVVATDVEGMVKEGRELAQIAPNVVVKCPLTKDGLKAVKRLTGEGLRVNQTLCFSATQALLSAKAGAF
;
A
#
# COMPACT_ATOMS: atom_id res chain seq x y z
N LYS A 1 9.49 -22.60 5.62
CA LYS A 1 8.76 -21.52 4.89
C LYS A 1 9.79 -20.58 4.29
N ARG A 2 9.58 -20.09 3.06
CA ARG A 2 10.45 -19.07 2.47
C ARG A 2 10.31 -17.75 3.25
N PRO A 3 11.39 -16.99 3.52
CA PRO A 3 11.29 -15.69 4.17
C PRO A 3 10.55 -14.68 3.28
N PHE A 4 9.79 -13.75 3.88
CA PHE A 4 8.94 -12.79 3.15
C PHE A 4 9.75 -11.92 2.18
N ARG A 5 10.80 -11.27 2.67
CA ARG A 5 11.53 -10.25 1.91
C ARG A 5 12.22 -10.80 0.63
N PRO A 6 13.00 -11.89 0.69
CA PRO A 6 13.56 -12.50 -0.52
C PRO A 6 12.49 -12.97 -1.52
N LEU A 7 11.33 -13.41 -1.02
CA LEU A 7 10.22 -13.83 -1.88
C LEU A 7 9.61 -12.64 -2.64
N VAL A 8 9.34 -11.53 -1.98
CA VAL A 8 8.76 -10.36 -2.66
C VAL A 8 9.76 -9.65 -3.56
N GLU A 9 11.06 -9.65 -3.22
CA GLU A 9 12.12 -9.14 -4.10
C GLU A 9 12.22 -9.96 -5.39
N GLU A 10 12.11 -11.28 -5.32
CA GLU A 10 12.03 -12.16 -6.50
C GLU A 10 10.77 -11.87 -7.35
N ILE A 11 9.61 -11.69 -6.72
CA ILE A 11 8.39 -11.34 -7.44
C ILE A 11 8.56 -9.99 -8.17
N CYS A 12 9.13 -8.99 -7.50
CA CYS A 12 9.34 -7.67 -8.07
C CYS A 12 10.35 -7.68 -9.24
N SER A 13 11.32 -8.61 -9.24
CA SER A 13 12.28 -8.75 -10.35
C SER A 13 11.72 -9.49 -11.57
N ILE A 14 10.74 -10.37 -11.36
CA ILE A 14 10.06 -11.12 -12.44
C ILE A 14 8.97 -10.28 -13.09
N VAL A 15 8.24 -9.48 -12.30
CA VAL A 15 7.08 -8.71 -12.77
C VAL A 15 7.52 -7.34 -13.28
N PRO A 16 7.36 -7.01 -14.58
CA PRO A 16 7.73 -5.70 -15.12
C PRO A 16 6.76 -4.58 -14.72
N GLY A 17 5.57 -4.93 -14.24
CA GLY A 17 4.54 -4.00 -13.78
C GLY A 17 4.48 -3.87 -12.26
N ASP A 18 3.36 -3.32 -11.78
CA ASP A 18 3.17 -3.00 -10.37
C ASP A 18 2.93 -4.23 -9.48
N VAL A 19 3.58 -4.25 -8.33
CA VAL A 19 3.44 -5.31 -7.32
C VAL A 19 2.87 -4.71 -6.04
N SER A 20 1.64 -5.09 -5.70
CA SER A 20 0.98 -4.64 -4.48
C SER A 20 1.45 -5.41 -3.25
N LEU A 21 2.03 -4.73 -2.26
CA LEU A 21 2.46 -5.33 -0.98
C LEU A 21 1.64 -4.75 0.19
N GLU A 22 1.04 -5.61 1.01
CA GLU A 22 0.12 -5.19 2.08
C GLU A 22 0.82 -4.90 3.40
N VAL A 23 0.39 -3.83 4.07
CA VAL A 23 0.69 -3.57 5.49
C VAL A 23 -0.11 -4.53 6.38
N VAL A 24 0.39 -4.79 7.59
CA VAL A 24 -0.27 -5.62 8.61
C VAL A 24 -0.82 -4.78 9.75
N ALA A 25 -0.22 -3.63 10.03
CA ALA A 25 -0.69 -2.71 11.04
C ALA A 25 -2.13 -2.24 10.78
N THR A 26 -2.85 -1.97 11.88
CA THR A 26 -4.27 -1.55 11.84
C THR A 26 -4.48 -0.10 12.25
N ASP A 27 -3.43 0.58 12.74
CA ASP A 27 -3.40 2.00 13.08
C ASP A 27 -2.62 2.84 12.05
N VAL A 28 -2.82 4.16 12.07
CA VAL A 28 -2.24 5.08 11.08
C VAL A 28 -0.70 5.05 11.09
N GLU A 29 -0.08 5.13 12.26
CA GLU A 29 1.38 5.27 12.35
C GLU A 29 2.07 3.96 11.97
N GLY A 30 1.50 2.82 12.37
CA GLY A 30 1.96 1.51 11.94
C GLY A 30 1.87 1.33 10.41
N MET A 31 0.72 1.65 9.80
CA MET A 31 0.56 1.54 8.35
C MET A 31 1.52 2.46 7.58
N VAL A 32 1.77 3.67 8.08
CA VAL A 32 2.70 4.61 7.44
C VAL A 32 4.14 4.12 7.56
N LYS A 33 4.54 3.60 8.73
CA LYS A 33 5.87 3.03 8.93
C LYS A 33 6.10 1.84 8.00
N GLU A 34 5.20 0.85 8.03
CA GLU A 34 5.30 -0.34 7.20
C GLU A 34 5.22 0.01 5.70
N GLY A 35 4.36 0.94 5.31
CA GLY A 35 4.25 1.41 3.93
C GLY A 35 5.56 1.98 3.39
N ARG A 36 6.29 2.76 4.20
CA ARG A 36 7.63 3.28 3.83
C ARG A 36 8.65 2.16 3.69
N GLU A 37 8.64 1.18 4.59
CA GLU A 37 9.53 0.02 4.54
C GLU A 37 9.27 -0.84 3.29
N LEU A 38 8.00 -1.07 2.94
CA LEU A 38 7.60 -1.82 1.76
C LEU A 38 7.98 -1.11 0.46
N ALA A 39 7.78 0.21 0.38
CA ALA A 39 8.10 1.00 -0.80
C ALA A 39 9.60 1.01 -1.15
N GLN A 40 10.48 0.69 -0.19
CA GLN A 40 11.93 0.60 -0.40
C GLN A 40 12.37 -0.73 -1.02
N ILE A 41 11.49 -1.74 -1.11
CA ILE A 41 11.85 -3.08 -1.58
C ILE A 41 12.21 -3.07 -3.07
N ALA A 42 11.39 -2.42 -3.91
CA ALA A 42 11.61 -2.32 -5.34
C ALA A 42 10.84 -1.12 -5.92
N PRO A 43 11.28 -0.54 -7.05
CA PRO A 43 10.65 0.65 -7.64
C PRO A 43 9.22 0.42 -8.13
N ASN A 44 8.85 -0.82 -8.44
CA ASN A 44 7.52 -1.21 -8.89
C ASN A 44 6.56 -1.58 -7.75
N VAL A 45 6.94 -1.38 -6.49
CA VAL A 45 6.04 -1.60 -5.36
C VAL A 45 4.91 -0.56 -5.35
N VAL A 46 3.71 -1.05 -5.03
CA VAL A 46 2.55 -0.24 -4.66
C VAL A 46 2.10 -0.69 -3.27
N VAL A 47 2.10 0.21 -2.30
CA VAL A 47 1.72 -0.13 -0.91
C VAL A 47 0.22 -0.41 -0.88
N LYS A 48 -0.20 -1.52 -0.29
CA LYS A 48 -1.62 -1.88 -0.18
C LYS A 48 -2.10 -1.62 1.25
N CYS A 49 -3.14 -0.78 1.38
CA CYS A 49 -3.76 -0.44 2.66
C CYS A 49 -5.26 -0.77 2.63
N PRO A 50 -5.86 -1.24 3.75
CA PRO A 50 -7.28 -1.52 3.80
C PRO A 50 -8.12 -0.23 3.82
N LEU A 51 -9.32 -0.26 3.26
CA LEU A 51 -10.24 0.87 3.28
C LEU A 51 -10.96 0.99 4.64
N THR A 52 -10.22 1.54 5.60
CA THR A 52 -10.72 1.92 6.94
C THR A 52 -10.53 3.42 7.16
N LYS A 53 -11.07 3.95 8.26
CA LYS A 53 -10.84 5.35 8.65
C LYS A 53 -9.35 5.69 8.77
N ASP A 54 -8.58 4.78 9.36
CA ASP A 54 -7.15 4.98 9.54
C ASP A 54 -6.35 4.65 8.27
N GLY A 55 -6.82 3.69 7.47
CA GLY A 55 -6.28 3.44 6.13
C GLY A 55 -6.40 4.64 5.21
N LEU A 56 -7.53 5.36 5.22
CA LEU A 56 -7.69 6.61 4.44
C LEU A 56 -6.70 7.71 4.87
N LYS A 57 -6.41 7.83 6.18
CA LYS A 57 -5.39 8.76 6.67
C LYS A 57 -3.98 8.33 6.27
N ALA A 58 -3.67 7.03 6.38
CA ALA A 58 -2.39 6.47 5.98
C ALA A 58 -2.13 6.69 4.48
N VAL A 59 -3.13 6.41 3.63
CA VAL A 59 -3.09 6.67 2.18
C VAL A 59 -2.80 8.14 1.92
N LYS A 60 -3.51 9.06 2.58
CA LYS A 60 -3.28 10.49 2.39
C LYS A 60 -1.85 10.94 2.72
N ARG A 61 -1.23 10.34 3.75
CA ARG A 61 0.12 10.66 4.20
C ARG A 61 1.18 10.08 3.25
N LEU A 62 1.07 8.79 2.94
CA LEU A 62 1.97 8.07 2.03
C LEU A 62 1.96 8.67 0.62
N THR A 63 0.79 8.98 0.09
CA THR A 63 0.65 9.60 -1.25
C THR A 63 1.16 11.04 -1.26
N GLY A 64 1.00 11.77 -0.15
CA GLY A 64 1.64 13.08 0.04
C GLY A 64 3.18 13.02 0.07
N GLU A 65 3.76 11.86 0.37
CA GLU A 65 5.20 11.57 0.29
C GLU A 65 5.63 11.05 -1.10
N GLY A 66 4.70 10.99 -2.06
CA GLY A 66 4.97 10.48 -3.42
C GLY A 66 4.94 8.96 -3.55
N LEU A 67 4.51 8.24 -2.51
CA LEU A 67 4.39 6.77 -2.56
C LEU A 67 3.08 6.36 -3.23
N ARG A 68 3.14 5.33 -4.07
CA ARG A 68 1.97 4.75 -4.73
C ARG A 68 1.25 3.82 -3.77
N VAL A 69 -0.07 4.01 -3.62
CA VAL A 69 -0.88 3.27 -2.66
C VAL A 69 -2.15 2.70 -3.31
N ASN A 70 -2.33 1.39 -3.25
CA ASN A 70 -3.55 0.66 -3.61
C ASN A 70 -4.44 0.52 -2.37
N GLN A 71 -5.66 1.04 -2.42
CA GLN A 71 -6.60 0.88 -1.32
C GLN A 71 -7.56 -0.30 -1.58
N THR A 72 -7.48 -1.31 -0.73
CA THR A 72 -8.20 -2.59 -0.89
C THR A 72 -9.43 -2.71 0.02
N LEU A 73 -10.19 -3.79 -0.10
CA LEU A 73 -11.41 -4.07 0.65
C LEU A 73 -12.52 -3.01 0.45
N CYS A 74 -12.62 -2.50 -0.78
CA CYS A 74 -13.68 -1.60 -1.23
C CYS A 74 -14.86 -2.40 -1.78
N PHE A 75 -16.06 -2.20 -1.22
CA PHE A 75 -17.28 -2.91 -1.57
C PHE A 75 -18.44 -1.97 -1.98
N SER A 76 -18.21 -0.66 -2.05
CA SER A 76 -19.19 0.32 -2.50
C SER A 76 -18.57 1.47 -3.31
N ALA A 77 -19.39 2.13 -4.13
CA ALA A 77 -18.95 3.30 -4.90
C ALA A 77 -18.55 4.49 -4.01
N THR A 78 -19.20 4.66 -2.86
CA THR A 78 -18.86 5.72 -1.90
C THR A 78 -17.51 5.48 -1.24
N GLN A 79 -17.16 4.22 -0.95
CA GLN A 79 -15.82 3.85 -0.49
C GLN A 79 -14.77 4.16 -1.57
N ALA A 80 -15.02 3.78 -2.83
CA ALA A 80 -14.11 4.08 -3.93
C ALA A 80 -13.89 5.60 -4.10
N LEU A 81 -14.96 6.40 -3.98
CA LEU A 81 -14.86 7.86 -4.02
C LEU A 81 -13.98 8.42 -2.88
N LEU A 82 -14.12 7.90 -1.66
CA LEU A 82 -13.27 8.29 -0.53
C LEU A 82 -11.80 7.94 -0.76
N SER A 83 -11.54 6.76 -1.30
CA SER A 83 -10.17 6.31 -1.63
C SER A 83 -9.54 7.21 -2.70
N ALA A 84 -10.26 7.51 -3.78
CA ALA A 84 -9.80 8.42 -4.82
C ALA A 84 -9.49 9.82 -4.25
N LYS A 85 -10.34 10.35 -3.37
CA LYS A 85 -10.10 11.65 -2.70
C LYS A 85 -8.93 11.63 -1.72
N ALA A 86 -8.62 10.47 -1.13
CA ALA A 86 -7.45 10.30 -0.27
C ALA A 86 -6.13 10.32 -1.06
N GLY A 87 -6.17 10.05 -2.37
CA GLY A 87 -5.02 10.10 -3.26
C GLY A 87 -4.47 8.72 -3.67
N ALA A 88 -5.28 7.65 -3.54
CA ALA A 88 -4.89 6.32 -4.01
C ALA A 88 -4.49 6.33 -5.51
N PHE A 89 -3.49 5.51 -5.85
CA PHE A 89 -2.90 5.37 -7.19
C PHE A 89 -3.83 4.64 -8.16
#